data_AF-A0A354Q7S5-F1
#
_entry.id   AF-A0A354Q7S5-F1
#
_cell.length_a   1.000
_cell.length_b   1.000
_cell.length_c   1.000
_cell.angle_alpha   90.00
_cell.angle_beta   90.00
_cell.angle_gamma   90.00
#
_symmetry.space_group_name_H-M   'P 1'
#
loop_
_entity.id
_entity.type
_entity.pdbx_description
1 polymer ?
#
loop_
_entity_poly.entity_id
_entity_poly.type
_entity_poly.pdbx_seq_one_letter_code
_entity_poly.pdbx_strand_id
1 'polypeptide(L)'
;SYATLTIGDGLVSQIPALIISLAAGIAVTKASGDNKISVDLHTQIFSNVQALYVVSAVLVSFSLIPGLPIVPFMLLAILTFSLAQVSKRSNV
;
A
#
# COMPACT_ATOMS: atom_id res chain seq x y z
N SER A 1 -47.99 12.16 21.31
CA SER A 1 -47.76 11.21 20.20
C SER A 1 -46.55 11.64 19.37
N TYR A 2 -45.37 11.71 19.99
CA TYR A 2 -44.10 12.09 19.32
C TYR A 2 -43.06 10.96 19.39
N ALA A 3 -43.23 10.00 20.31
CA ALA A 3 -42.34 8.85 20.46
C ALA A 3 -42.37 7.89 19.26
N THR A 4 -43.52 7.70 18.62
CA THR A 4 -43.68 6.78 17.47
C THR A 4 -43.00 7.29 16.19
N LEU A 5 -42.86 8.61 16.01
CA LEU A 5 -42.18 9.19 14.85
C LEU A 5 -40.66 9.14 14.99
N THR A 6 -40.12 9.34 16.21
CA THR A 6 -38.68 9.25 16.50
C THR A 6 -38.16 7.81 16.56
N ILE A 7 -38.94 6.87 17.08
CA ILE A 7 -38.56 5.43 17.08
C ILE A 7 -38.53 4.89 15.64
N GLY A 8 -39.44 5.37 14.78
CA GLY A 8 -39.46 5.05 13.35
C GLY A 8 -38.24 5.59 12.60
N ASP A 9 -37.83 6.84 12.85
CA ASP A 9 -36.68 7.48 12.18
C ASP A 9 -35.33 6.78 12.50
N GLY A 10 -35.16 6.35 13.75
CA GLY A 10 -34.00 5.55 14.16
C GLY A 10 -33.97 4.14 13.56
N LEU A 11 -35.11 3.43 13.56
CA LEU A 11 -35.18 2.07 13.02
C LEU A 11 -35.10 2.03 11.49
N VAL A 12 -35.68 3.03 10.80
CA VAL A 12 -35.65 3.09 9.33
C VAL A 12 -34.27 3.44 8.78
N SER A 13 -33.44 4.15 9.55
CA SER A 13 -32.05 4.45 9.16
C SER A 13 -31.05 3.38 9.62
N GLN A 14 -31.31 2.70 10.75
CA GLN A 14 -30.40 1.68 11.29
C GLN A 14 -30.45 0.35 10.53
N ILE A 15 -31.63 -0.10 10.07
CA ILE A 15 -31.74 -1.35 9.32
C ILE A 15 -30.88 -1.29 8.02
N PRO A 16 -30.96 -0.23 7.20
CA PRO A 16 -30.08 -0.06 6.04
C PRO A 16 -28.60 0.03 6.43
N ALA A 17 -28.27 0.75 7.50
CA ALA A 17 -26.87 0.89 7.96
C ALA A 17 -26.25 -0.47 8.35
N LEU A 18 -27.01 -1.34 9.01
CA LEU A 18 -26.58 -2.69 9.34
C LEU A 18 -26.39 -3.56 8.09
N ILE A 19 -27.29 -3.45 7.11
CA ILE A 19 -27.16 -4.18 5.84
C ILE A 19 -25.91 -3.73 5.07
N ILE A 20 -25.64 -2.42 5.01
CA ILE A 20 -24.44 -1.86 4.37
C ILE A 20 -23.17 -2.31 5.11
N SER A 21 -23.17 -2.28 6.44
CA SER A 21 -22.04 -2.73 7.27
C SER A 21 -21.76 -4.22 7.08
N LEU A 22 -22.80 -5.05 7.04
CA LEU A 22 -22.68 -6.49 6.77
C LEU A 22 -22.17 -6.74 5.34
N ALA A 23 -22.70 -6.03 4.35
CA ALA A 23 -22.25 -6.14 2.96
C ALA A 23 -20.78 -5.72 2.80
N ALA A 24 -20.36 -4.62 3.44
CA ALA A 24 -18.97 -4.18 3.48
C ALA A 24 -18.07 -5.18 4.21
N GLY A 25 -18.52 -5.74 5.33
CA GLY A 25 -17.80 -6.78 6.07
C GLY A 25 -17.61 -8.07 5.26
N ILE A 26 -18.64 -8.50 4.51
CA ILE A 26 -18.54 -9.62 3.57
C ILE A 26 -17.58 -9.29 2.42
N ALA A 27 -17.64 -8.06 1.87
CA ALA A 27 -16.73 -7.63 0.82
C ALA A 27 -15.26 -7.63 1.28
N VAL A 28 -14.98 -7.18 2.51
CA VAL A 28 -13.64 -7.16 3.11
C VAL A 28 -13.10 -8.57 3.34
N THR A 29 -13.93 -9.49 3.83
CA THR A 29 -13.50 -10.87 4.08
C THR A 29 -13.31 -11.66 2.79
N LYS A 30 -14.07 -11.35 1.72
CA LYS A 30 -13.87 -11.94 0.38
C LYS A 30 -12.70 -11.31 -0.40
N ALA A 31 -12.37 -10.04 -0.18
CA ALA A 31 -11.18 -9.42 -0.77
C ALA A 31 -9.87 -10.07 -0.25
N SER A 32 -9.87 -10.55 1.00
CA SER A 32 -8.74 -11.31 1.56
C SER A 32 -8.65 -12.77 1.08
N GLY A 33 -9.69 -13.29 0.39
CA GLY A 33 -9.74 -14.66 -0.11
C GLY A 33 -8.96 -14.89 -1.40
N ASP A 34 -8.54 -13.82 -2.07
CA ASP A 34 -7.61 -13.87 -3.18
C ASP A 34 -6.24 -13.44 -2.65
N ASN A 35 -5.26 -14.33 -2.71
CA ASN A 35 -3.83 -14.10 -2.41
C ASN A 35 -3.17 -13.02 -3.31
N LYS A 36 -3.98 -12.17 -3.93
CA LYS A 36 -3.60 -11.09 -4.83
C LYS A 36 -3.04 -9.89 -4.08
N ILE A 37 -3.48 -9.57 -2.87
CA ILE A 37 -2.95 -8.38 -2.17
C ILE A 37 -1.44 -8.50 -1.93
N SER A 38 -0.97 -9.63 -1.40
CA SER A 38 0.49 -9.82 -1.17
C SER A 38 1.28 -9.87 -2.49
N VAL A 39 0.74 -10.55 -3.51
CA VAL A 39 1.39 -10.67 -4.83
C VAL A 39 1.42 -9.33 -5.57
N ASP A 40 0.32 -8.58 -5.54
CA ASP A 40 0.13 -7.29 -6.20
C ASP A 40 0.95 -6.19 -5.52
N LEU A 41 1.11 -6.22 -4.20
CA LEU A 41 1.97 -5.27 -3.50
C LEU A 41 3.45 -5.50 -3.83
N HIS A 42 3.90 -6.76 -3.91
CA HIS A 42 5.26 -7.07 -4.34
C HIS A 42 5.48 -6.61 -5.78
N THR A 43 4.58 -6.95 -6.70
CA THR A 43 4.72 -6.51 -8.10
C THR A 43 4.62 -5.00 -8.24
N GLN A 44 3.79 -4.30 -7.46
CA GLN A 44 3.63 -2.84 -7.56
C GLN A 44 4.83 -2.06 -7.00
N ILE A 45 5.42 -2.51 -5.89
CA ILE A 45 6.63 -1.90 -5.33
C ILE A 45 7.81 -2.11 -6.27
N PHE A 46 7.98 -3.31 -6.81
CA PHE A 46 9.08 -3.60 -7.72
C PHE A 46 8.83 -3.13 -9.16
N SER A 47 7.58 -2.96 -9.61
CA SER A 47 7.23 -2.44 -10.94
C SER A 47 7.37 -0.92 -11.03
N ASN A 48 7.36 -0.20 -9.90
CA ASN A 48 7.57 1.25 -9.92
C ASN A 48 9.06 1.57 -9.95
N VAL A 49 9.62 1.50 -11.16
CA VAL A 49 11.01 1.83 -11.47
C VAL A 49 11.39 3.24 -11.00
N GLN A 50 10.46 4.21 -11.08
CA GLN A 50 10.69 5.59 -10.65
C GLN A 50 10.94 5.67 -9.13
N ALA A 51 10.17 4.92 -8.33
CA ALA A 51 10.38 4.83 -6.89
C ALA A 51 11.77 4.26 -6.54
N LEU A 52 12.20 3.20 -7.24
CA LEU A 52 13.52 2.58 -7.01
C LEU A 52 14.69 3.53 -7.34
N TYR A 53 14.58 4.36 -8.38
CA TYR A 53 15.59 5.38 -8.68
C TYR A 53 15.68 6.44 -7.58
N VAL A 54 14.54 6.93 -7.08
CA VAL A 54 14.51 7.90 -5.98
C VAL A 54 15.19 7.33 -4.73
N VAL A 55 14.89 6.07 -4.38
CA VAL A 55 15.52 5.39 -3.24
C VAL A 55 17.04 5.29 -3.42
N SER A 56 17.51 4.89 -4.61
CA SER A 56 18.95 4.79 -4.89
C SER A 56 19.66 6.16 -4.75
N ALA A 57 19.04 7.24 -5.22
CA ALA A 57 19.58 8.60 -5.10
C ALA A 57 19.65 9.08 -3.65
N VAL A 58 18.63 8.76 -2.83
CA VAL A 58 18.63 9.05 -1.39
C VAL A 58 19.73 8.28 -0.67
N LEU A 59 19.93 7.00 -0.99
CA LEU A 59 20.99 6.18 -0.38
C LEU A 59 22.39 6.70 -0.73
N VAL A 60 22.61 7.14 -1.98
CA VAL A 60 23.85 7.83 -2.36
C VAL A 60 24.00 9.11 -1.52
N SER A 61 22.94 9.90 -1.38
CA SER A 61 22.97 11.14 -0.60
C SER A 61 23.33 10.88 0.88
N PHE A 62 22.81 9.80 1.46
CA PHE A 62 23.15 9.37 2.83
C PHE A 62 24.59 8.90 2.96
N SER A 63 25.15 8.29 1.91
CA SER A 63 26.56 7.93 1.88
C SER A 63 27.49 9.16 1.90
N LEU A 64 27.03 10.36 1.57
CA LEU A 64 27.86 11.57 1.64
C LEU A 64 27.89 12.20 3.05
N ILE A 65 27.05 11.71 3.99
CA ILE A 65 26.97 12.28 5.33
C ILE A 65 28.18 11.81 6.17
N PRO A 66 29.02 12.72 6.67
CA PRO A 66 30.15 12.37 7.52
C PRO A 66 29.67 11.81 8.86
N GLY A 67 30.24 10.67 9.26
CA GLY A 67 29.84 9.94 10.48
C GLY A 67 28.98 8.70 10.24
N LEU A 68 28.45 8.50 9.03
CA LEU A 68 27.76 7.27 8.63
C LEU A 68 28.71 6.31 7.89
N PRO A 69 28.56 4.98 8.06
CA PRO A 69 29.36 4.01 7.32
C PRO A 69 29.07 4.06 5.81
N ILE A 70 29.97 4.67 5.03
CA ILE A 70 29.85 4.86 3.57
C ILE A 70 29.64 3.54 2.82
N VAL A 71 30.41 2.52 3.18
CA VAL A 71 30.45 1.23 2.49
C VAL A 71 29.07 0.56 2.38
N PRO A 72 28.30 0.33 3.47
CA PRO A 72 26.97 -0.29 3.36
C PRO A 72 25.96 0.56 2.60
N PHE A 73 25.96 1.90 2.75
CA PHE A 73 25.03 2.76 2.00
C PHE A 73 25.30 2.73 0.50
N MET A 74 26.57 2.78 0.11
CA MET A 74 26.96 2.69 -1.30
C MET A 74 26.58 1.31 -1.89
N LEU A 75 26.78 0.23 -1.13
CA LEU A 75 26.42 -1.13 -1.56
C LEU A 75 24.90 -1.25 -1.77
N LEU A 76 24.09 -0.74 -0.85
CA LEU A 76 22.64 -0.71 -0.96
C LEU A 76 22.16 0.17 -2.12
N ALA A 77 22.81 1.31 -2.35
CA ALA A 77 22.51 2.18 -3.48
C ALA A 77 22.73 1.48 -4.82
N ILE A 78 23.86 0.77 -4.98
CA ILE A 78 24.17 0.00 -6.20
C ILE A 78 23.18 -1.16 -6.37
N LEU A 79 22.86 -1.88 -5.29
CA LEU A 79 21.92 -3.00 -5.32
C LEU A 79 20.53 -2.55 -5.76
N THR A 80 20.00 -1.48 -5.15
CA THR A 80 18.67 -0.92 -5.47
C THR A 80 18.62 -0.31 -6.87
N PHE A 81 19.70 0.33 -7.32
CA PHE A 81 19.83 0.84 -8.69
C PHE A 81 19.87 -0.31 -9.72
N SER A 82 20.59 -1.39 -9.43
CA SER A 82 20.64 -2.57 -10.30
C SER A 82 19.26 -3.25 -10.40
N LEU A 83 18.54 -3.37 -9.26
CA LEU A 83 17.16 -3.85 -9.23
C LEU A 83 16.22 -2.94 -10.05
N ALA A 84 16.41 -1.62 -10.00
CA ALA A 84 15.65 -0.67 -10.80
C ALA A 84 15.85 -0.89 -12.31
N GLN A 85 17.09 -1.19 -12.74
CA GLN A 85 17.40 -1.45 -14.16
C GLN A 85 16.82 -2.77 -14.66
N VAL A 86 16.83 -3.82 -13.81
CA VAL A 86 16.20 -5.10 -14.14
C VAL A 86 14.68 -4.96 -14.21
N SER A 87 14.07 -4.24 -13.27
CA SER A 87 12.63 -3.94 -13.30
C SER A 87 12.23 -3.08 -14.50
N LYS A 88 13.06 -2.09 -14.88
CA LYS A 88 12.86 -1.28 -16.08
C LYS A 88 12.78 -2.12 -17.34
N ARG A 89 13.58 -3.19 -17.43
CA ARG A 89 13.55 -4.12 -18.56
C ARG A 89 12.34 -5.05 -18.56
N SER A 90 11.67 -5.23 -17.43
CA SER A 90 10.47 -6.06 -17.34
C SER A 90 9.18 -5.29 -17.70
N ASN A 91 9.23 -3.96 -17.74
CA ASN A 91 8.08 -3.10 -18.05
C ASN A 91 8.19 -2.43 -19.43
N VAL A 92 9.07 -2.94 -20.30
CA VAL A 92 9.25 -2.59 -21.72
C VAL A 92 9.17 -3.87 -22.52
#